data_AF-A0A7C5MMF6-F1
#
_entry.id   AF-A0A7C5MMF6-F1
#
_cell.length_a   1.000
_cell.length_b   1.000
_cell.length_c   1.000
_cell.angle_alpha   90.00
_cell.angle_beta   90.00
_cell.angle_gamma   90.00
#
_symmetry.space_group_name_H-M   'P 1'
#
loop_
_entity.id
_entity.type
_entity.pdbx_description
1 polymer ?
#
loop_
_entity_poly.entity_id
_entity_poly.type
_entity_poly.pdbx_seq_one_letter_code
_entity_poly.pdbx_strand_id
1 'polypeptide(L)'
;QKVAKDLGIPLAKGGLLPEDKLREVEKLKAIPGKVIGFIGDGINDAPVLAASDLGIAMGAMGSDVAIETADMIIQNDEPSRFLTGLKISKSTQKIIWQNIVLAFGVKVIVLILGAGGMATMWEAVFADVGVALLAILNAVRLQGMKW
;
A
#
# COMPACT_ATOMS: atom_id res chain seq x y z
N GLN A 1 14.37 -26.07 4.80
CA GLN A 1 14.21 -26.02 6.27
C GLN A 1 15.41 -25.44 7.00
N LYS A 2 16.66 -25.76 6.62
CA LYS A 2 17.87 -25.20 7.24
C LYS A 2 17.91 -23.66 7.21
N VAL A 3 17.70 -23.07 6.03
CA VAL A 3 17.62 -21.61 5.82
C VAL A 3 16.51 -20.94 6.64
N ALA A 4 15.35 -21.59 6.79
CA ALA A 4 14.24 -21.04 7.58
C ALA A 4 14.60 -20.93 9.07
N LYS A 5 15.37 -21.88 9.59
CA LYS A 5 15.85 -21.87 10.98
C LYS A 5 16.88 -20.77 11.20
N ASP A 6 17.77 -20.56 10.24
CA ASP A 6 18.79 -19.49 10.29
C ASP A 6 18.15 -18.09 10.22
N LEU A 7 17.02 -17.96 9.52
CA LEU A 7 16.25 -16.72 9.40
C LEU A 7 15.19 -16.53 10.51
N GLY A 8 15.05 -17.50 11.43
CA GLY A 8 14.05 -17.43 12.51
C GLY A 8 12.59 -17.51 12.03
N ILE A 9 12.34 -18.12 10.87
CA ILE A 9 11.00 -18.24 10.30
C ILE A 9 10.26 -19.40 11.00
N PRO A 10 9.12 -19.13 11.68
CA PRO A 10 8.44 -20.13 12.52
C PRO A 10 7.75 -21.24 11.72
N LEU A 11 7.39 -20.98 10.46
CA LEU A 11 6.71 -21.95 9.60
C LEU A 11 7.39 -21.99 8.22
N ALA A 12 7.89 -23.15 7.83
CA ALA A 12 8.43 -23.37 6.49
C ALA A 12 7.98 -24.71 5.93
N LYS A 13 7.30 -24.67 4.79
CA LYS A 13 6.88 -25.84 4.01
C LYS A 13 7.71 -25.89 2.72
N GLY A 14 8.15 -27.08 2.33
CA GLY A 14 8.93 -27.30 1.10
C GLY A 14 8.31 -28.43 0.26
N GLY A 15 8.68 -28.50 -1.02
CA GLY A 15 8.15 -29.52 -1.94
C GLY A 15 6.70 -29.31 -2.37
N LEU A 16 6.19 -28.07 -2.27
CA LEU A 16 4.83 -27.71 -2.67
C LEU A 16 4.75 -27.53 -4.19
N LEU A 17 3.72 -28.11 -4.81
CA LEU A 17 3.34 -27.78 -6.18
C LEU A 17 2.71 -26.37 -6.22
N PRO A 18 2.62 -25.73 -7.40
CA PRO A 18 1.98 -24.41 -7.53
C PRO A 18 0.55 -24.36 -6.95
N GLU A 19 -0.23 -25.41 -7.13
CA GLU A 19 -1.58 -25.55 -6.57
C GLU A 19 -1.58 -25.63 -5.03
N ASP A 20 -0.58 -26.28 -4.45
CA ASP A 20 -0.46 -26.39 -3.00
C ASP A 20 -0.04 -25.06 -2.38
N LYS A 21 0.81 -24.27 -3.07
CA LYS A 21 1.14 -22.90 -2.66
C LYS A 21 -0.11 -22.03 -2.61
N LEU A 22 -0.96 -22.12 -3.63
CA LEU A 22 -2.22 -21.37 -3.71
C LEU A 22 -3.16 -21.72 -2.55
N ARG A 23 -3.38 -23.01 -2.30
CA ARG A 23 -4.21 -23.47 -1.17
C ARG A 23 -3.71 -22.97 0.19
N GLU A 24 -2.40 -22.90 0.39
CA GLU A 24 -1.84 -22.38 1.64
C GLU A 24 -2.03 -20.87 1.78
N VAL A 25 -1.90 -20.11 0.69
CA VAL A 25 -2.23 -18.67 0.70
C VAL A 25 -3.71 -18.45 0.99
N GLU A 26 -4.61 -19.23 0.37
CA GLU A 26 -6.05 -19.16 0.65
C GLU A 26 -6.38 -19.49 2.12
N LYS A 27 -5.77 -20.53 2.69
CA LYS A 27 -5.95 -20.88 4.12
C LYS A 27 -5.49 -19.75 5.03
N LEU A 28 -4.35 -19.13 4.72
CA LEU A 28 -3.86 -18.01 5.51
C LEU A 28 -4.77 -16.79 5.35
N LYS A 29 -5.31 -16.55 4.14
CA LYS A 29 -6.21 -15.44 3.82
C LYS A 29 -7.58 -15.60 4.48
N ALA A 30 -8.01 -16.84 4.70
CA ALA A 30 -9.22 -17.15 5.46
C ALA A 30 -9.14 -16.74 6.94
N ILE A 31 -7.95 -16.41 7.46
CA ILE A 31 -7.78 -15.88 8.81
C ILE A 31 -8.24 -14.41 8.80
N PRO A 32 -9.32 -14.05 9.51
CA PRO A 32 -9.86 -12.70 9.48
C PRO A 32 -8.85 -11.69 10.04
N GLY A 33 -8.72 -10.55 9.36
CA GLY A 33 -7.90 -9.42 9.80
C GLY A 33 -6.42 -9.50 9.45
N LYS A 34 -5.98 -10.48 8.64
CA LYS A 34 -4.62 -10.54 8.12
C LYS A 34 -4.59 -10.11 6.65
N VAL A 35 -3.64 -9.25 6.31
CA VAL A 35 -3.29 -8.92 4.93
C VAL A 35 -2.10 -9.78 4.55
N ILE A 36 -2.20 -10.50 3.44
CA ILE A 36 -1.14 -11.42 2.99
C ILE A 36 -0.39 -10.82 1.82
N GLY A 37 0.89 -10.52 2.07
CA GLY A 37 1.84 -10.23 1.01
C GLY A 37 2.57 -11.49 0.56
N PHE A 38 2.63 -11.72 -0.75
CA PHE A 38 3.41 -12.80 -1.34
C PHE A 38 4.59 -12.22 -2.12
N ILE A 39 5.80 -12.74 -1.90
CA ILE A 39 7.02 -12.32 -2.61
C ILE A 39 7.55 -13.50 -3.43
N GLY A 40 7.70 -13.32 -4.75
CA GLY A 40 8.17 -14.37 -5.65
C GLY A 40 8.94 -13.87 -6.88
N ASP A 41 9.56 -14.80 -7.59
CA ASP A 41 10.32 -14.59 -8.84
C ASP A 41 9.46 -14.78 -10.11
N GLY A 42 8.27 -15.36 -9.95
CA GLY A 42 7.13 -15.00 -10.79
C GLY A 42 6.73 -15.95 -11.91
N ILE A 43 7.59 -16.85 -12.38
CA ILE A 43 7.20 -17.82 -13.42
C ILE A 43 6.22 -18.87 -12.85
N ASN A 44 6.56 -19.46 -11.70
CA ASN A 44 5.75 -20.52 -11.08
C ASN A 44 4.77 -19.99 -10.03
N ASP A 45 4.87 -18.70 -9.71
CA ASP A 45 4.20 -18.08 -8.58
C ASP A 45 3.15 -17.03 -8.99
N ALA A 46 2.94 -16.80 -10.29
CA ALA A 46 1.92 -15.87 -10.79
C ALA A 46 0.49 -16.14 -10.25
N PRO A 47 0.00 -17.39 -10.18
CA PRO A 47 -1.33 -17.66 -9.59
C PRO A 47 -1.40 -17.32 -8.11
N VAL A 48 -0.28 -17.48 -7.40
CA VAL A 48 -0.16 -17.26 -5.96
C VAL A 48 -0.04 -15.76 -5.65
N LEU A 49 0.70 -15.03 -6.49
CA LEU A 49 0.77 -13.57 -6.50
C LEU A 49 -0.63 -12.97 -6.66
N ALA A 50 -1.39 -13.42 -7.65
CA ALA A 50 -2.74 -12.94 -7.92
C ALA A 50 -3.76 -13.24 -6.80
N ALA A 51 -3.57 -14.34 -6.06
CA ALA A 51 -4.46 -14.71 -4.96
C ALA A 51 -4.16 -13.97 -3.64
N SER A 52 -2.92 -13.49 -3.50
CA SER A 52 -2.48 -12.71 -2.34
C SER A 52 -3.13 -11.32 -2.32
N ASP A 53 -3.14 -10.66 -1.17
CA ASP A 53 -3.66 -9.28 -1.06
C ASP A 53 -2.63 -8.25 -1.53
N LEU A 54 -1.35 -8.63 -1.58
CA LEU A 54 -0.25 -7.80 -2.06
C LEU A 54 0.79 -8.69 -2.75
N GLY A 55 0.81 -8.66 -4.07
CA GLY A 55 1.79 -9.39 -4.87
C GLY A 55 3.08 -8.59 -5.05
N ILE A 56 4.23 -9.19 -4.72
CA ILE A 56 5.55 -8.56 -4.84
C ILE A 56 6.45 -9.42 -5.71
N ALA A 57 6.88 -8.87 -6.85
CA ALA A 57 7.80 -9.53 -7.76
C ALA A 57 9.24 -9.03 -7.56
N MET A 58 10.22 -9.92 -7.70
CA MET A 58 11.65 -9.56 -7.79
C MET A 58 12.04 -9.38 -9.26
N GLY A 59 12.71 -8.27 -9.55
CA GLY A 59 12.75 -7.65 -10.87
C GLY A 59 14.01 -7.90 -11.70
N ALA A 60 15.10 -8.46 -11.16
CA ALA A 60 16.27 -8.72 -12.02
C ALA A 60 16.14 -10.01 -12.85
N MET A 61 15.22 -10.91 -12.48
CA MET A 61 14.91 -12.15 -13.23
C MET A 61 13.41 -12.46 -13.37
N GLY A 62 12.53 -11.55 -12.95
CA GLY A 62 11.08 -11.73 -13.05
C GLY A 62 10.63 -11.85 -14.50
N SER A 63 9.98 -12.96 -14.86
CA SER A 63 9.34 -13.11 -16.17
C SER A 63 8.29 -12.01 -16.38
N ASP A 64 8.15 -11.52 -17.61
CA ASP A 64 7.22 -10.44 -17.98
C ASP A 64 5.81 -10.62 -17.38
N VAL A 65 5.35 -11.87 -17.28
CA VAL A 65 4.06 -12.26 -16.69
C VAL A 65 3.93 -11.89 -15.20
N ALA A 66 5.02 -11.99 -14.45
CA ALA A 66 5.04 -11.68 -13.02
C ALA A 66 5.12 -10.19 -12.74
N ILE A 67 5.85 -9.46 -13.60
CA ILE A 67 5.89 -8.01 -13.60
C ILE A 67 4.50 -7.45 -13.89
N GLU A 68 3.75 -8.08 -14.79
CA GLU A 68 2.39 -7.66 -15.13
C GLU A 68 1.36 -7.94 -14.02
N THR A 69 1.57 -8.99 -13.23
CA THR A 69 0.61 -9.43 -12.19
C THR A 69 0.90 -8.84 -10.80
N ALA A 70 2.09 -8.32 -10.55
CA ALA A 70 2.49 -7.85 -9.21
C ALA A 70 2.11 -6.38 -8.93
N ASP A 71 1.70 -6.11 -7.69
CA ASP A 71 1.42 -4.75 -7.20
C ASP A 71 2.70 -3.94 -6.93
N MET A 72 3.80 -4.63 -6.60
CA MET A 72 5.09 -4.02 -6.29
C MET A 72 6.22 -4.81 -6.93
N ILE A 73 7.18 -4.11 -7.55
CA ILE A 73 8.35 -4.73 -8.18
C ILE A 73 9.61 -4.23 -7.48
N ILE A 74 10.45 -5.17 -7.02
CA ILE A 74 11.76 -4.88 -6.45
C ILE A 74 12.82 -5.06 -7.54
N GLN A 75 13.26 -3.96 -8.13
CA GLN A 75 14.18 -4.00 -9.27
C GLN A 75 15.58 -4.56 -8.94
N ASN A 76 16.08 -4.38 -7.72
CA ASN A 76 17.46 -4.70 -7.36
C ASN A 76 17.65 -6.10 -6.72
N ASP A 77 16.64 -6.98 -6.78
CA ASP A 77 16.63 -8.30 -6.11
C ASP A 77 17.03 -8.29 -4.62
N GLU A 78 16.89 -7.13 -3.96
CA GLU A 78 17.19 -6.91 -2.54
C GLU A 78 15.88 -6.92 -1.73
N PRO A 79 15.57 -7.99 -0.97
CA PRO A 79 14.35 -8.04 -0.14
C PRO A 79 14.31 -6.95 0.93
N SER A 80 15.46 -6.38 1.30
CA SER A 80 15.56 -5.25 2.23
C SER A 80 14.82 -4.00 1.74
N ARG A 81 14.72 -3.80 0.42
CA ARG A 81 14.02 -2.65 -0.19
C ARG A 81 12.51 -2.67 0.02
N PHE A 82 11.94 -3.85 0.24
CA PHE A 82 10.55 -3.97 0.65
C PHE A 82 10.26 -3.16 1.92
N LEU A 83 11.18 -3.16 2.89
CA LEU A 83 11.02 -2.40 4.14
C LEU A 83 10.96 -0.89 3.87
N THR A 84 11.75 -0.39 2.91
CA THR A 84 11.71 1.01 2.50
C THR A 84 10.37 1.34 1.84
N GLY A 85 9.90 0.49 0.91
CA GLY A 85 8.58 0.65 0.27
C GLY A 85 7.44 0.67 1.30
N LEU A 86 7.50 -0.22 2.30
CA LEU A 86 6.51 -0.28 3.38
C LEU A 86 6.51 1.01 4.23
N LYS A 87 7.70 1.55 4.55
CA LYS A 87 7.82 2.83 5.29
C LYS A 87 7.24 4.00 4.50
N ILE A 88 7.52 4.06 3.20
CA ILE A 88 6.97 5.08 2.29
C ILE A 88 5.44 4.99 2.30
N SER A 89 4.88 3.79 2.07
CA SER A 89 3.42 3.57 2.04
C SER A 89 2.73 4.03 3.32
N LYS A 90 3.24 3.63 4.50
CA LYS A 90 2.67 4.04 5.80
C LYS A 90 2.69 5.55 6.00
N SER A 91 3.71 6.21 5.49
CA SER A 91 3.90 7.65 5.68
C SER A 91 3.05 8.46 4.72
N THR A 92 2.91 7.99 3.48
CA THR A 92 1.91 8.47 2.53
C THR A 92 0.50 8.35 3.10
N GLN A 93 0.15 7.19 3.68
CA GLN A 93 -1.17 6.99 4.27
C GLN A 93 -1.46 7.99 5.41
N LYS A 94 -0.46 8.28 6.25
CA LYS A 94 -0.59 9.28 7.32
C LYS A 94 -0.87 10.69 6.76
N ILE A 95 -0.21 11.07 5.68
CA ILE A 95 -0.39 12.38 5.03
C ILE A 95 -1.75 12.47 4.33
N ILE A 96 -2.20 11.39 3.70
CA ILE A 96 -3.56 11.30 3.13
C ILE A 96 -4.62 11.53 4.21
N TRP A 97 -4.50 10.88 5.36
CA TRP A 97 -5.43 11.09 6.48
C TRP A 97 -5.42 12.52 7.00
N GLN A 98 -4.26 13.17 7.08
CA GLN A 98 -4.16 14.59 7.44
C GLN A 98 -4.90 15.47 6.44
N ASN A 99 -4.73 15.22 5.14
CA ASN A 99 -5.40 15.98 4.08
C ASN A 99 -6.92 15.78 4.10
N ILE A 100 -7.38 14.54 4.30
CA ILE A 100 -8.82 14.23 4.41
C ILE A 100 -9.41 14.94 5.62
N VAL A 101 -8.77 14.87 6.78
CA VAL A 101 -9.26 15.54 8.00
C VAL A 101 -9.31 17.05 7.81
N LEU A 102 -8.32 17.65 7.14
CA LEU A 102 -8.30 19.09 6.85
C LEU A 102 -9.42 19.49 5.87
N ALA A 103 -9.62 18.71 4.80
CA ALA A 103 -10.70 18.90 3.83
C ALA A 103 -12.09 18.78 4.45
N PHE A 104 -12.33 17.71 5.21
CA PHE A 104 -13.60 17.54 5.90
C PHE A 104 -13.81 18.61 6.98
N GLY A 105 -12.76 18.97 7.73
CA GLY A 105 -12.86 19.99 8.78
C GLY A 105 -13.33 21.34 8.23
N VAL A 106 -12.73 21.82 7.15
CA VAL A 106 -13.14 23.08 6.52
C VAL A 106 -14.53 22.98 5.91
N LYS A 107 -14.86 21.87 5.24
CA LYS A 107 -16.19 21.67 4.64
C LYS A 107 -17.31 21.68 5.69
N VAL A 108 -17.07 21.08 6.87
CA VAL A 108 -18.02 21.10 8.00
C VAL A 108 -18.18 22.51 8.57
N ILE A 109 -17.09 23.27 8.74
CA ILE A 109 -17.14 24.65 9.25
C ILE A 109 -17.96 25.54 8.30
N VAL A 110 -17.68 25.46 6.99
CA VAL A 110 -18.41 26.23 5.97
C VAL A 110 -19.89 25.85 5.95
N LEU A 111 -20.23 24.57 6.11
CA LEU A 111 -21.61 24.11 6.16
C LEU A 111 -22.38 24.69 7.37
N ILE A 112 -21.76 24.71 8.55
CA ILE A 112 -22.36 25.27 9.77
C ILE A 112 -22.57 26.78 9.62
N LEU A 113 -21.57 27.51 9.10
CA LEU A 113 -21.68 28.95 8.84
C LEU A 113 -22.73 29.28 7.76
N GLY A 114 -22.86 28.42 6.75
CA GLY A 114 -23.91 28.52 5.72
C GLY A 114 -25.31 28.27 6.29
N ALA A 115 -25.45 27.26 7.14
CA ALA A 115 -26.72 27.00 7.85
C ALA A 115 -27.10 28.13 8.81
N GLY A 116 -26.11 28.81 9.41
CA GLY A 116 -26.29 30.02 10.23
C GLY A 116 -26.55 31.32 9.43
N GLY A 117 -26.59 31.25 8.10
CA GLY A 117 -26.90 32.40 7.22
C GLY A 117 -25.76 33.42 7.07
N MET A 118 -24.56 33.13 7.58
CA MET A 118 -23.41 34.04 7.54
C MET A 118 -22.42 33.72 6.41
N ALA A 119 -22.45 32.52 5.82
CA ALA A 119 -21.53 32.17 4.74
C ALA A 119 -22.15 32.45 3.36
N THR A 120 -21.41 33.19 2.54
CA THR A 120 -21.73 33.38 1.13
C THR A 120 -21.15 32.24 0.29
N MET A 121 -21.77 31.95 -0.87
CA MET A 121 -21.26 30.93 -1.83
C MET A 121 -19.80 31.18 -2.22
N TRP A 122 -19.36 32.45 -2.23
CA TRP A 122 -17.99 32.84 -2.56
C TRP A 122 -16.96 32.38 -1.52
N GLU A 123 -17.24 32.57 -0.23
CA GLU A 123 -16.35 32.13 0.86
C GLU A 123 -16.23 30.61 0.91
N ALA A 124 -17.33 29.91 0.63
CA ALA A 124 -17.35 28.45 0.54
C ALA A 124 -16.44 27.94 -0.59
N VAL A 125 -16.51 28.55 -1.77
CA VAL A 125 -15.66 28.19 -2.91
C VAL A 125 -14.19 28.52 -2.61
N PHE A 126 -13.91 29.68 -2.04
CA PHE A 126 -12.55 30.07 -1.67
C PHE A 126 -11.93 29.10 -0.64
N ALA A 127 -12.71 28.67 0.35
CA ALA A 127 -12.27 27.71 1.36
C ALA A 127 -11.96 26.34 0.76
N ASP A 128 -12.81 25.80 -0.12
CA ASP A 128 -12.58 24.49 -0.75
C ASP A 128 -11.34 24.50 -1.67
N VAL A 129 -11.16 25.57 -2.45
CA VAL A 129 -9.97 25.75 -3.32
C VAL A 129 -8.70 25.96 -2.48
N GLY A 130 -8.77 26.75 -1.40
CA GLY A 130 -7.65 26.97 -0.49
C GLY A 130 -7.20 25.68 0.20
N VAL A 131 -8.15 24.83 0.58
CA VAL A 131 -7.86 23.52 1.15
C VAL A 131 -7.26 22.56 0.12
N ALA A 132 -7.75 22.56 -1.11
CA ALA A 132 -7.15 21.78 -2.17
C ALA A 132 -5.67 22.18 -2.37
N LEU A 133 -5.36 23.48 -2.36
CA LEU A 133 -3.99 23.96 -2.44
C LEU A 133 -3.13 23.50 -1.25
N LEU A 134 -3.66 23.59 -0.03
CA LEU A 134 -2.98 23.11 1.18
C LEU A 134 -2.73 21.60 1.15
N ALA A 135 -3.69 20.82 0.66
CA ALA A 135 -3.57 19.38 0.51
C ALA A 135 -2.46 19.01 -0.50
N ILE A 136 -2.37 19.75 -1.61
CA ILE A 136 -1.30 19.59 -2.60
C ILE A 136 0.06 19.92 -1.98
N LEU A 137 0.18 21.05 -1.27
CA LEU A 137 1.42 21.43 -0.57
C LEU A 137 1.85 20.36 0.45
N ASN A 138 0.90 19.82 1.21
CA ASN A 138 1.19 18.75 2.17
C ASN A 138 1.56 17.43 1.47
N ALA A 139 1.00 17.14 0.30
CA ALA A 139 1.39 15.99 -0.51
C ALA A 139 2.80 16.15 -1.08
N VAL A 140 3.21 17.34 -1.53
CA VAL A 140 4.58 17.61 -2.02
C VAL A 140 5.63 17.35 -0.93
N ARG A 141 5.29 17.52 0.34
CA ARG A 141 6.17 17.18 1.47
C ARG A 141 6.69 15.74 1.43
N LEU A 142 5.92 14.80 0.86
CA LEU A 142 6.36 13.39 0.69
C LEU A 142 7.63 13.27 -0.15
N GLN A 143 7.79 14.12 -1.17
CA GLN A 143 8.94 14.08 -2.07
C GLN A 143 10.24 14.47 -1.37
N GLY A 144 10.16 15.28 -0.30
CA GLY A 144 11.32 15.71 0.49
C GLY A 144 11.72 14.74 1.61
N MET A 145 10.94 13.67 1.85
CA MET A 145 11.23 12.71 2.92
C MET A 145 12.30 11.72 2.47
N LYS A 146 13.38 11.62 3.25
CA LYS A 146 14.44 10.62 3.05
C LYS A 146 14.09 9.34 3.81
N TRP A 147 14.22 8.20 3.15
CA TRP A 147 13.82 6.87 3.63
C TRP A 147 14.99 5.90 3.68
#